data_AF-A0A961FML9-F1
#
_entry.id   AF-A0A961FML9-F1
#
_cell.length_a   1.000
_cell.length_b   1.000
_cell.length_c   1.000
_cell.angle_alpha   90.00
_cell.angle_beta   90.00
_cell.angle_gamma   90.00
#
_symmetry.space_group_name_H-M   'P 1'
#
loop_
_entity.id
_entity.type
_entity.pdbx_description
1 polymer ?
#
loop_
_entity_poly.entity_id
_entity_poly.type
_entity_poly.pdbx_seq_one_letter_code
_entity_poly.pdbx_strand_id
1 'polypeptide(L)'
;MTQLFKNQDAEYRDWITNNQSGYVVNVPKGGTGTRVNRYLMVHRAECGSLRSRLNRPNNTGPHYWKLCGHDWDELMAWIQENRKFTDAFPQPKHCPHKTCFPSGPPLFLAPATSDLFALQNDQTLTETTRRQMIDARLGQGRFREEVLRLWGGCCAVTGVSCKAVLRASHIKPWRTSTNAERLDPNNGLPLAAHLDALFDAHLITFDADGHLLLSQALNSEDARKLGVSESMRLRTVPAGIERFLAGHRERVFRAYL
;
A
#
# COMPACT_ATOMS: atom_id res chain seq x y z
N MET A 1 4.79 -13.98 -11.03
CA MET A 1 5.85 -13.60 -11.98
C MET A 1 5.27 -12.79 -13.14
N THR A 2 5.82 -11.59 -13.36
CA THR A 2 5.43 -10.67 -14.44
C THR A 2 6.08 -11.04 -15.77
N GLN A 3 5.33 -10.95 -16.87
CA GLN A 3 5.80 -11.25 -18.23
C GLN A 3 5.57 -10.06 -19.16
N LEU A 4 6.60 -9.65 -19.91
CA LEU A 4 6.52 -8.56 -20.88
C LEU A 4 6.47 -9.12 -22.31
N PHE A 5 5.35 -8.91 -22.99
CA PHE A 5 5.13 -9.33 -24.37
C PHE A 5 5.53 -8.22 -25.35
N LYS A 6 6.46 -8.54 -26.28
CA LYS A 6 6.97 -7.62 -27.30
C LYS A 6 6.78 -8.21 -28.69
N ASN A 7 5.80 -7.73 -29.46
CA ASN A 7 5.43 -8.29 -30.76
C ASN A 7 5.08 -9.81 -30.69
N GLN A 8 4.47 -10.24 -29.58
CA GLN A 8 4.11 -11.62 -29.23
C GLN A 8 2.60 -11.71 -28.98
N ASP A 9 1.81 -11.51 -30.03
CA ASP A 9 0.35 -11.40 -29.92
C ASP A 9 -0.34 -12.73 -29.63
N ALA A 10 0.24 -13.86 -30.08
CA ALA A 10 -0.31 -15.19 -29.82
C ALA A 10 -0.16 -15.55 -28.35
N GLU A 11 1.04 -15.39 -27.81
CA GLU A 11 1.38 -15.70 -26.42
C GLU A 11 0.66 -14.75 -25.46
N TYR A 12 0.52 -13.48 -25.83
CA TYR A 12 -0.31 -12.54 -25.08
C TYR A 12 -1.78 -12.96 -25.04
N ARG A 13 -2.34 -13.44 -26.17
CA ARG A 13 -3.71 -13.93 -26.24
C ARG A 13 -3.92 -15.16 -25.36
N ASP A 14 -2.99 -16.10 -25.42
CA ASP A 14 -3.01 -17.30 -24.59
C ASP A 14 -2.93 -16.92 -23.11
N TRP A 15 -2.07 -15.97 -22.76
CA TRP A 15 -1.97 -15.45 -21.40
C TRP A 15 -3.29 -14.83 -20.93
N ILE A 16 -3.92 -13.95 -21.71
CA ILE A 16 -5.20 -13.32 -21.31
C ILE A 16 -6.31 -14.36 -21.15
N THR A 17 -6.31 -15.39 -21.98
CA THR A 17 -7.33 -16.44 -21.97
C THR A 17 -7.23 -17.28 -20.69
N ASN A 18 -6.01 -17.61 -20.27
CA ASN A 18 -5.74 -18.46 -19.11
C ASN A 18 -5.70 -17.71 -17.77
N ASN A 19 -5.58 -16.38 -17.77
CA ASN A 19 -5.27 -15.59 -16.57
C ASN A 19 -6.33 -14.51 -16.30
N GLN A 20 -7.60 -14.90 -16.12
CA GLN A 20 -8.73 -13.98 -16.02
C GLN A 20 -8.64 -12.96 -14.86
N SER A 21 -8.05 -13.37 -13.73
CA SER A 21 -7.83 -12.52 -12.56
C SER A 21 -6.58 -11.62 -12.65
N GLY A 22 -5.79 -11.75 -13.71
CA GLY A 22 -4.52 -11.05 -13.86
C GLY A 22 -4.66 -9.57 -14.24
N TYR A 23 -3.52 -8.89 -14.27
CA TYR A 23 -3.36 -7.49 -14.65
C TYR A 23 -2.59 -7.37 -15.96
N VAL A 24 -2.89 -6.32 -16.71
CA VAL A 24 -2.24 -5.97 -17.98
C VAL A 24 -1.92 -4.49 -17.99
N VAL A 25 -0.67 -4.13 -18.23
CA VAL A 25 -0.22 -2.75 -18.37
C VAL A 25 0.19 -2.49 -19.82
N ASN A 26 -0.36 -1.43 -20.40
CA ASN A 26 0.10 -0.91 -21.69
C ASN A 26 1.41 -0.13 -21.46
N VAL A 27 2.54 -0.67 -21.95
CA VAL A 27 3.86 -0.05 -21.81
C VAL A 27 4.25 0.65 -23.11
N PRO A 28 4.40 1.99 -23.15
CA PRO A 28 4.67 2.72 -24.38
C PRO A 28 6.08 2.43 -24.92
N LYS A 29 6.19 2.25 -26.24
CA LYS A 29 7.48 2.23 -26.96
C LYS A 29 7.96 3.68 -27.12
N GLY A 30 8.93 4.13 -26.32
CA GLY A 30 9.44 5.51 -26.39
C GLY A 30 9.89 5.90 -27.82
N GLY A 31 9.33 6.99 -28.37
CA GLY A 31 9.68 7.52 -29.69
C GLY A 31 9.02 8.89 -29.96
N THR A 32 9.77 9.83 -30.52
CA THR A 32 9.36 11.20 -30.87
C THR A 32 8.55 11.22 -32.16
N GLY A 33 7.27 10.86 -32.10
CA GLY A 33 6.38 11.06 -33.23
C GLY A 33 5.02 10.45 -32.99
N THR A 34 3.98 11.28 -33.13
CA THR A 34 2.54 10.97 -33.05
C THR A 34 1.88 11.03 -31.66
N ARG A 35 0.64 11.56 -31.68
CA ARG A 35 -0.26 11.95 -30.57
C ARG A 35 -0.80 10.75 -29.76
N VAL A 36 0.03 9.79 -29.41
CA VAL A 36 -0.40 8.64 -28.60
C VAL A 36 -0.30 9.03 -27.13
N ASN A 37 -1.37 8.81 -26.36
CA ASN A 37 -1.41 9.11 -24.93
C ASN A 37 -0.36 8.25 -24.20
N ARG A 38 0.75 8.86 -23.78
CA ARG A 38 1.97 8.16 -23.31
C ARG A 38 1.93 7.84 -21.82
N TYR A 39 0.80 7.42 -21.27
CA TYR A 39 0.76 6.94 -19.90
C TYR A 39 0.66 5.41 -19.87
N LEU A 40 1.23 4.81 -18.82
CA LEU A 40 0.96 3.42 -18.48
C LEU A 40 -0.53 3.30 -18.13
N MET A 41 -1.24 2.34 -18.72
CA MET A 41 -2.62 2.05 -18.36
C MET A 41 -2.76 0.61 -17.88
N VAL A 42 -3.28 0.44 -16.67
CA VAL A 42 -3.55 -0.88 -16.08
C VAL A 42 -4.98 -1.30 -16.35
N HIS A 43 -5.14 -2.53 -16.82
CA HIS A 43 -6.40 -3.22 -17.02
C HIS A 43 -6.39 -4.52 -16.21
N ARG A 44 -7.57 -5.00 -15.85
CA ARG A 44 -7.76 -6.42 -15.54
C ARG A 44 -7.73 -7.24 -16.84
N ALA A 45 -7.29 -8.48 -16.78
CA ALA A 45 -7.31 -9.38 -17.93
C ALA A 45 -8.75 -9.69 -18.39
N GLU A 46 -9.74 -9.60 -17.49
CA GLU A 46 -11.17 -9.70 -17.81
C GLU A 46 -11.78 -8.42 -18.41
N CYS A 47 -11.02 -7.34 -18.53
CA CYS A 47 -11.53 -6.04 -18.96
C CYS A 47 -12.17 -6.13 -20.36
N GLY A 48 -13.47 -5.85 -20.48
CA GLY A 48 -14.23 -6.07 -21.73
C GLY A 48 -13.70 -5.29 -22.94
N SER A 49 -13.16 -4.09 -22.73
CA SER A 49 -12.51 -3.30 -23.79
C SER A 49 -11.16 -3.86 -24.26
N LEU A 50 -10.46 -4.59 -23.38
CA LEU A 50 -9.24 -5.30 -23.72
C LEU A 50 -9.59 -6.58 -24.48
N ARG A 51 -10.55 -7.36 -23.97
CA ARG A 51 -10.99 -8.61 -24.58
C ARG A 51 -11.62 -8.44 -25.97
N SER A 52 -12.39 -7.37 -26.19
CA SER A 52 -12.96 -7.07 -27.50
C SER A 52 -11.92 -6.77 -28.59
N ARG A 53 -10.66 -6.52 -28.20
CA ARG A 53 -9.54 -6.24 -29.11
C ARG A 53 -8.53 -7.38 -29.19
N LEU A 54 -8.70 -8.46 -28.41
CA LEU A 54 -7.71 -9.52 -28.26
C LEU A 54 -7.39 -10.28 -29.56
N ASN A 55 -8.38 -10.38 -30.45
CA ASN A 55 -8.23 -11.04 -31.75
C ASN A 55 -7.71 -10.10 -32.85
N ARG A 56 -7.54 -8.81 -32.55
CA ARG A 56 -6.90 -7.87 -33.49
C ARG A 56 -5.40 -8.15 -33.53
N PRO A 57 -4.74 -7.97 -34.68
CA PRO A 57 -3.30 -7.97 -34.73
C PRO A 57 -2.74 -6.73 -34.03
N ASN A 58 -1.45 -6.76 -33.74
CA ASN A 58 -0.66 -5.64 -33.23
C ASN A 58 -1.00 -5.18 -31.80
N ASN A 59 -1.47 -6.09 -30.95
CA ASN A 59 -1.78 -5.79 -29.55
C ASN A 59 -0.53 -5.53 -28.69
N THR A 60 0.56 -6.23 -28.96
CA THR A 60 1.85 -6.12 -28.24
C THR A 60 2.92 -5.39 -29.06
N GLY A 61 2.48 -4.76 -30.16
CA GLY A 61 3.34 -4.26 -31.22
C GLY A 61 3.42 -2.72 -31.27
N PRO A 62 2.92 -2.09 -32.33
CA PRO A 62 3.36 -0.79 -32.87
C PRO A 62 3.43 0.37 -31.87
N HIS A 63 2.53 0.43 -30.90
CA HIS A 63 2.48 1.55 -29.94
C HIS A 63 2.79 1.14 -28.49
N TYR A 64 2.46 -0.09 -28.12
CA TYR A 64 2.57 -0.57 -26.75
C TYR A 64 3.06 -2.01 -26.69
N TRP A 65 3.98 -2.27 -25.77
CA TRP A 65 4.18 -3.61 -25.21
C TRP A 65 3.12 -3.91 -24.16
N LYS A 66 2.95 -5.18 -23.81
CA LYS A 66 2.03 -5.62 -22.75
C LYS A 66 2.80 -6.25 -21.61
N LEU A 67 2.79 -5.62 -20.45
CA LEU A 67 3.28 -6.22 -19.22
C LEU A 67 2.10 -6.89 -18.52
N CYS A 68 2.18 -8.19 -18.29
CA CYS A 68 1.14 -8.97 -17.66
C CYS A 68 1.64 -9.57 -16.35
N GLY A 69 0.77 -9.70 -15.36
CA GLY A 69 1.13 -10.29 -14.07
C GLY A 69 -0.10 -10.64 -13.24
N HIS A 70 0.09 -11.50 -12.24
CA HIS A 70 -0.97 -11.89 -11.30
C HIS A 70 -0.93 -11.06 -10.02
N ASP A 71 0.26 -10.61 -9.67
CA ASP A 71 0.54 -9.87 -8.46
C ASP A 71 0.69 -8.39 -8.80
N TRP A 72 -0.07 -7.56 -8.08
CA TRP A 72 -0.07 -6.11 -8.28
C TRP A 72 1.27 -5.49 -7.86
N ASP A 73 1.87 -5.98 -6.78
CA ASP A 73 3.11 -5.44 -6.25
C ASP A 73 4.30 -5.81 -7.13
N GLU A 74 4.35 -7.03 -7.67
CA GLU A 74 5.36 -7.40 -8.69
C GLU A 74 5.25 -6.49 -9.92
N LEU A 75 4.02 -6.19 -10.35
CA LEU A 75 3.75 -5.32 -11.49
C LEU A 75 4.21 -3.87 -11.23
N MET A 76 3.94 -3.35 -10.02
CA MET A 76 4.37 -2.02 -9.63
C MET A 76 5.89 -1.94 -9.41
N ALA A 77 6.50 -2.97 -8.83
CA ALA A 77 7.95 -3.06 -8.68
C ALA A 77 8.65 -3.03 -10.04
N TRP A 78 8.15 -3.81 -11.01
CA TRP A 78 8.67 -3.77 -12.38
C TRP A 78 8.59 -2.36 -12.99
N ILE A 79 7.46 -1.66 -12.79
CA ILE A 79 7.27 -0.28 -13.28
C ILE A 79 8.27 0.68 -12.64
N GLN A 80 8.48 0.57 -11.32
CA GLN A 80 9.43 1.39 -10.56
C GLN A 80 10.89 1.14 -10.95
N GLU A 81 11.26 -0.09 -11.27
CA GLU A 81 12.60 -0.43 -11.75
C GLU A 81 12.83 0.06 -13.19
N ASN A 82 11.75 0.22 -13.97
CA ASN A 82 11.80 0.63 -15.36
C ASN A 82 11.32 2.08 -15.58
N ARG A 83 11.75 3.01 -14.72
CA ARG A 83 11.28 4.42 -14.68
C ARG A 83 11.37 5.18 -16.00
N LYS A 84 12.26 4.77 -16.91
CA LYS A 84 12.36 5.31 -18.28
C LYS A 84 11.05 5.29 -19.07
N PHE A 85 10.08 4.47 -18.66
CA PHE A 85 8.72 4.44 -19.25
C PHE A 85 7.70 5.30 -18.50
N THR A 86 8.07 5.89 -17.36
CA THR A 86 7.24 6.68 -16.45
C THR A 86 7.75 8.10 -16.19
N ASP A 87 8.87 8.52 -16.78
CA ASP A 87 9.47 9.85 -16.51
C ASP A 87 8.51 11.02 -16.79
N ALA A 88 7.49 10.82 -17.64
CA ALA A 88 6.41 11.82 -17.88
C ALA A 88 5.15 11.60 -17.02
N PHE A 89 5.00 10.44 -16.35
CA PHE A 89 3.84 10.06 -15.56
C PHE A 89 4.26 9.13 -14.40
N PRO A 90 4.42 9.64 -13.18
CA PRO A 90 5.01 8.89 -12.06
C PRO A 90 4.16 7.72 -11.57
N GLN A 91 2.91 7.60 -12.01
CA GLN A 91 2.02 6.50 -11.66
C GLN A 91 1.20 6.00 -12.87
N PRO A 92 0.95 4.68 -12.97
CA PRO A 92 0.12 4.13 -14.02
C PRO A 92 -1.36 4.50 -13.82
N LYS A 93 -2.03 4.90 -14.89
CA LYS A 93 -3.47 5.18 -14.88
C LYS A 93 -4.25 3.88 -14.83
N HIS A 94 -5.33 3.89 -14.06
CA HIS A 94 -6.26 2.78 -14.02
C HIS A 94 -7.23 2.89 -15.20
N CYS A 95 -7.60 1.75 -15.77
CA CYS A 95 -8.67 1.66 -16.74
C CYS A 95 -9.97 2.24 -16.15
N PRO A 96 -10.68 3.15 -16.85
CA PRO A 96 -11.87 3.81 -16.31
C PRO A 96 -13.12 2.91 -16.28
N HIS A 97 -13.05 1.70 -16.84
CA HIS A 97 -14.18 0.77 -16.84
C HIS A 97 -14.39 0.21 -15.43
N LYS A 98 -15.59 0.40 -14.88
CA LYS A 98 -15.99 -0.08 -13.54
C LYS A 98 -15.78 -1.59 -13.36
N THR A 99 -15.90 -2.39 -14.41
CA THR A 99 -15.62 -3.84 -14.33
C THR A 99 -14.16 -4.17 -14.09
N CYS A 100 -13.24 -3.26 -14.43
CA CYS A 100 -11.81 -3.47 -14.26
C CYS A 100 -11.36 -3.00 -12.87
N PHE A 101 -12.06 -2.04 -12.25
CA PHE A 101 -11.85 -1.59 -10.87
C PHE A 101 -13.20 -1.16 -10.23
N PRO A 102 -14.00 -2.12 -9.71
CA PRO A 102 -15.39 -1.87 -9.26
C PRO A 102 -15.53 -0.88 -8.11
N SER A 103 -14.49 -0.78 -7.29
CA SER A 103 -14.46 0.05 -6.08
C SER A 103 -13.79 1.41 -6.29
N GLY A 104 -13.50 1.81 -7.54
CA GLY A 104 -12.54 2.88 -7.82
C GLY A 104 -11.11 2.43 -7.53
N PRO A 105 -10.09 3.31 -7.67
CA PRO A 105 -8.75 2.96 -7.19
C PRO A 105 -8.87 2.57 -5.71
N PRO A 106 -8.11 1.58 -5.23
CA PRO A 106 -8.03 1.36 -3.79
C PRO A 106 -7.66 2.69 -3.14
N LEU A 107 -8.60 3.28 -2.40
CA LEU A 107 -8.36 4.45 -1.57
C LEU A 107 -7.25 4.04 -0.60
N PHE A 108 -6.00 4.42 -0.89
CA PHE A 108 -4.81 4.24 -0.06
C PHE A 108 -4.90 3.09 0.98
N LEU A 109 -4.97 1.85 0.49
CA LEU A 109 -4.89 0.61 1.30
C LEU A 109 -4.00 -0.45 0.62
N ALA A 110 -3.19 -0.05 -0.35
CA ALA A 110 -2.45 -0.95 -1.24
C ALA A 110 -1.57 -2.02 -0.55
N PRO A 111 -0.90 -1.78 0.60
CA PRO A 111 0.03 -2.79 1.13
C PRO A 111 -0.64 -3.94 1.90
N ALA A 112 -1.90 -3.82 2.33
CA ALA A 112 -2.55 -4.88 3.10
C ALA A 112 -2.96 -6.08 2.23
N THR A 113 -3.33 -5.86 0.97
CA THR A 113 -3.91 -6.91 0.11
C THR A 113 -2.93 -8.03 -0.25
N SER A 114 -1.68 -7.70 -0.58
CA SER A 114 -0.64 -8.69 -0.83
C SER A 114 -0.19 -9.42 0.43
N ASP A 115 -0.06 -8.71 1.56
CA ASP A 115 0.24 -9.31 2.86
C ASP A 115 -0.84 -10.33 3.26
N LEU A 116 -2.11 -9.99 3.07
CA LEU A 116 -3.23 -10.88 3.36
C LEU A 116 -3.23 -12.12 2.47
N PHE A 117 -2.95 -11.97 1.17
CA PHE A 117 -2.82 -13.10 0.26
C PHE A 117 -1.63 -14.01 0.65
N ALA A 118 -0.48 -13.43 1.00
CA ALA A 118 0.67 -14.19 1.46
C ALA A 118 0.34 -14.99 2.74
N LEU A 119 -0.32 -14.38 3.71
CA LEU A 119 -0.76 -15.06 4.94
C LEU A 119 -1.77 -16.18 4.66
N GLN A 120 -2.71 -15.96 3.72
CA GLN A 120 -3.69 -16.98 3.33
C GLN A 120 -3.04 -18.22 2.73
N ASN A 121 -1.96 -18.04 1.96
CA ASN A 121 -1.28 -19.11 1.24
C ASN A 121 -0.07 -19.70 2.00
N ASP A 122 0.31 -19.16 3.15
CA ASP A 122 1.40 -19.69 3.96
C ASP A 122 0.99 -21.02 4.63
N GLN A 123 1.54 -22.12 4.12
CA GLN A 123 1.27 -23.49 4.61
C GLN A 123 2.01 -23.82 5.91
N THR A 124 2.97 -22.99 6.34
CA THR A 124 3.71 -23.20 7.59
C THR A 124 2.92 -22.75 8.82
N LEU A 125 1.87 -21.94 8.63
CA LEU A 125 1.03 -21.43 9.70
C LEU A 125 -0.13 -22.38 10.01
N THR A 126 -0.38 -22.60 11.31
CA THR A 126 -1.65 -23.18 11.77
C THR A 126 -2.82 -22.26 11.42
N GLU A 127 -4.04 -22.80 11.31
CA GLU A 127 -5.23 -22.00 11.03
C GLU A 127 -5.44 -20.87 12.05
N THR A 128 -5.26 -21.18 13.33
CA THR A 128 -5.36 -20.20 14.42
C THR A 128 -4.33 -19.09 14.29
N THR A 129 -3.06 -19.44 14.02
CA THR A 129 -1.99 -18.43 13.84
C THR A 129 -2.24 -17.58 12.60
N ARG A 130 -2.67 -18.19 11.49
CA ARG A 130 -3.01 -17.48 10.25
C ARG A 130 -4.11 -16.45 10.49
N ARG A 131 -5.19 -16.84 11.17
CA ARG A 131 -6.28 -15.93 11.51
C ARG A 131 -5.80 -14.76 12.39
N GLN A 132 -4.99 -15.05 13.41
CA GLN A 132 -4.40 -14.00 14.26
C GLN A 132 -3.54 -13.01 13.46
N MET A 133 -2.75 -13.50 12.50
CA MET A 133 -1.94 -12.64 11.64
C MET A 133 -2.81 -11.78 10.70
N ILE A 134 -3.84 -12.36 10.10
CA ILE A 134 -4.77 -11.62 9.24
C ILE A 134 -5.49 -10.54 10.05
N ASP A 135 -6.03 -10.89 11.22
CA ASP A 135 -6.71 -9.96 12.10
C ASP A 135 -5.76 -8.84 12.54
N ALA A 136 -4.53 -9.18 12.95
CA ALA A 136 -3.53 -8.19 13.31
C ALA A 136 -3.18 -7.27 12.13
N ARG A 137 -3.03 -7.79 10.90
CA ARG A 137 -2.76 -6.96 9.71
C ARG A 137 -3.87 -5.95 9.44
N LEU A 138 -5.12 -6.34 9.71
CA LEU A 138 -6.29 -5.49 9.57
C LEU A 138 -6.49 -4.55 10.78
N GLY A 139 -5.61 -4.61 11.78
CA GLY A 139 -5.73 -3.84 13.02
C GLY A 139 -6.93 -4.29 13.86
N GLN A 140 -7.22 -5.59 13.86
CA GLN A 140 -8.36 -6.27 14.51
C GLN A 140 -7.89 -7.40 15.45
N GLY A 141 -8.87 -8.07 16.06
CA GLY A 141 -8.67 -9.23 16.92
C GLY A 141 -7.79 -8.93 18.13
N ARG A 142 -7.05 -9.96 18.55
CA ARG A 142 -6.24 -9.93 19.77
C ARG A 142 -5.21 -8.79 19.80
N PHE A 143 -4.54 -8.53 18.67
CA PHE A 143 -3.57 -7.43 18.58
C PHE A 143 -4.25 -6.09 18.90
N ARG A 144 -5.40 -5.80 18.28
CA ARG A 144 -6.16 -4.56 18.54
C ARG A 144 -6.57 -4.45 20.00
N GLU A 145 -7.07 -5.54 20.58
CA GLU A 145 -7.53 -5.56 21.97
C GLU A 145 -6.39 -5.29 22.95
N GLU A 146 -5.23 -5.93 22.75
CA GLU A 146 -4.06 -5.75 23.58
C GLU A 146 -3.46 -4.34 23.44
N VAL A 147 -3.37 -3.80 22.22
CA VAL A 147 -2.96 -2.41 21.97
C VAL A 147 -3.91 -1.44 22.69
N LEU A 148 -5.22 -1.58 22.51
CA LEU A 148 -6.18 -0.71 23.21
C LEU A 148 -6.03 -0.84 24.73
N ARG A 149 -5.83 -2.05 25.26
CA ARG A 149 -5.64 -2.28 26.70
C ARG A 149 -4.41 -1.57 27.24
N LEU A 150 -3.27 -1.62 26.53
CA LEU A 150 -2.03 -0.93 26.93
C LEU A 150 -2.22 0.59 27.08
N TRP A 151 -3.14 1.16 26.31
CA TRP A 151 -3.39 2.61 26.26
C TRP A 151 -4.68 3.05 26.96
N GLY A 152 -5.27 2.19 27.79
CA GLY A 152 -6.49 2.50 28.54
C GLY A 152 -7.73 2.68 27.67
N GLY A 153 -7.79 2.03 26.51
CA GLY A 153 -8.92 2.04 25.58
C GLY A 153 -9.10 3.34 24.81
N CYS A 154 -8.09 4.21 24.80
CA CYS A 154 -8.16 5.55 24.25
C CYS A 154 -7.03 5.80 23.24
N CYS A 155 -7.18 6.84 22.42
CA CYS A 155 -6.12 7.31 21.54
C CYS A 155 -4.85 7.64 22.32
N ALA A 156 -3.70 7.20 21.79
CA ALA A 156 -2.38 7.43 22.35
C ALA A 156 -2.02 8.92 22.47
N VAL A 157 -2.58 9.75 21.58
CA VAL A 157 -2.31 11.21 21.53
C VAL A 157 -3.48 12.00 22.13
N THR A 158 -4.67 11.89 21.54
CA THR A 158 -5.81 12.77 21.89
C THR A 158 -6.61 12.30 23.10
N GLY A 159 -6.43 11.06 23.54
CA GLY A 159 -7.24 10.45 24.60
C GLY A 159 -8.69 10.13 24.22
N VAL A 160 -9.09 10.30 22.95
CA VAL A 160 -10.44 9.91 22.48
C VAL A 160 -10.69 8.43 22.75
N SER A 161 -11.80 8.10 23.39
CA SER A 161 -12.20 6.74 23.76
C SER A 161 -13.23 6.11 22.81
N CYS A 162 -13.68 6.84 21.78
CA CYS A 162 -14.61 6.34 20.78
C CYS A 162 -13.95 5.25 19.92
N LYS A 163 -14.15 3.98 20.30
CA LYS A 163 -13.50 2.82 19.67
C LYS A 163 -13.72 2.72 18.16
N ALA A 164 -14.85 3.23 17.65
CA ALA A 164 -15.18 3.21 16.23
C ALA A 164 -14.23 4.06 15.36
N VAL A 165 -13.61 5.09 15.93
CA VAL A 165 -12.65 5.96 15.22
C VAL A 165 -11.19 5.59 15.47
N LEU A 166 -10.93 4.64 16.37
CA LEU A 166 -9.59 4.21 16.73
C LEU A 166 -9.08 3.12 15.78
N ARG A 167 -7.85 3.27 15.32
CA ARG A 167 -7.08 2.30 14.56
C ARG A 167 -5.91 1.82 15.41
N ALA A 168 -5.64 0.52 15.39
CA ALA A 168 -4.43 -0.03 16.01
C ALA A 168 -3.34 -0.03 14.93
N SER A 169 -2.65 1.10 14.80
CA SER A 169 -1.58 1.30 13.82
C SER A 169 -0.32 0.56 14.25
N HIS A 170 0.33 -0.15 13.33
CA HIS A 170 1.64 -0.74 13.59
C HIS A 170 2.72 0.33 13.52
N ILE A 171 3.60 0.39 14.53
CA ILE A 171 4.72 1.35 14.57
C ILE A 171 5.80 0.94 13.56
N LYS A 172 6.30 -0.29 13.69
CA LYS A 172 7.15 -0.93 12.69
C LYS A 172 6.25 -1.56 11.63
N PRO A 173 6.38 -1.16 10.35
CA PRO A 173 5.50 -1.63 9.29
C PRO A 173 5.48 -3.15 9.17
N TRP A 174 4.28 -3.70 8.93
CA TRP A 174 4.01 -5.14 8.84
C TRP A 174 5.01 -5.93 7.98
N ARG A 175 5.39 -5.37 6.82
CA ARG A 175 6.32 -5.98 5.87
C ARG A 175 7.73 -6.20 6.43
N THR A 176 8.14 -5.36 7.36
CA THR A 176 9.46 -5.42 7.99
C THR A 176 9.44 -6.09 9.36
N SER A 177 8.25 -6.44 9.86
CA SER A 177 8.06 -7.08 11.15
C SER A 177 8.12 -8.60 11.04
N THR A 178 8.77 -9.23 12.01
CA THR A 178 8.66 -10.67 12.26
C THR A 178 7.25 -11.02 12.74
N ASN A 179 6.90 -12.31 12.70
CA ASN A 179 5.61 -12.79 13.21
C ASN A 179 5.39 -12.45 14.70
N ALA A 180 6.45 -12.47 15.52
CA ALA A 180 6.36 -12.03 16.92
C ALA A 180 6.04 -10.53 17.01
N GLU A 181 6.75 -9.69 16.25
CA GLU A 181 6.52 -8.24 16.24
C GLU A 181 5.16 -7.82 15.63
N ARG A 182 4.60 -8.62 14.72
CA ARG A 182 3.27 -8.41 14.14
C ARG A 182 2.15 -8.56 15.17
N LEU A 183 2.37 -9.40 16.17
CA LEU A 183 1.44 -9.68 17.26
C LEU A 183 1.81 -8.94 18.56
N ASP A 184 2.99 -8.33 18.64
CA ASP A 184 3.45 -7.60 19.83
C ASP A 184 2.66 -6.29 20.00
N PRO A 185 1.89 -6.11 21.09
CA PRO A 185 1.10 -4.90 21.30
C PRO A 185 1.99 -3.65 21.55
N ASN A 186 3.27 -3.81 21.90
CA ASN A 186 4.21 -2.68 21.96
C ASN A 186 4.58 -2.18 20.56
N ASN A 187 4.33 -2.95 19.51
CA ASN A 187 4.44 -2.50 18.13
C ASN A 187 3.16 -1.82 17.63
N GLY A 188 2.28 -1.36 18.53
CA GLY A 188 1.00 -0.77 18.18
C GLY A 188 0.72 0.56 18.88
N LEU A 189 0.13 1.50 18.14
CA LEU A 189 -0.44 2.74 18.64
C LEU A 189 -1.95 2.80 18.34
N PRO A 190 -2.82 3.00 19.34
CA PRO A 190 -4.21 3.34 19.07
C PRO A 190 -4.31 4.81 18.67
N LEU A 191 -4.58 5.07 17.40
CA LEU A 191 -4.66 6.42 16.85
C LEU A 191 -6.06 6.70 16.34
N ALA A 192 -6.50 7.96 16.45
CA ALA A 192 -7.68 8.39 15.72
C ALA A 192 -7.38 8.32 14.20
N ALA A 193 -8.38 8.01 13.38
CA ALA A 193 -8.19 7.71 11.95
C ALA A 193 -7.35 8.73 11.15
N HIS A 194 -7.41 10.02 11.49
CA HIS A 194 -6.60 11.06 10.84
C HIS A 194 -5.13 11.01 11.29
N LEU A 195 -4.86 10.77 12.58
CA LEU A 195 -3.50 10.58 13.09
C LEU A 195 -2.87 9.28 12.60
N ASP A 196 -3.66 8.21 12.52
CA ASP A 196 -3.28 6.93 11.92
C ASP A 196 -2.79 7.13 10.48
N ALA A 197 -3.59 7.80 9.64
CA ALA A 197 -3.23 8.08 8.25
C ALA A 197 -1.96 8.93 8.13
N LEU A 198 -1.77 9.94 8.99
CA LEU A 198 -0.57 10.76 9.01
C LEU A 198 0.67 9.97 9.46
N PHE A 199 0.51 9.11 10.46
CA PHE A 199 1.58 8.30 11.02
C PHE A 199 2.05 7.25 9.99
N ASP A 200 1.13 6.50 9.41
CA ASP A 200 1.41 5.51 8.36
C ASP A 200 2.06 6.16 7.11
N ALA A 201 1.66 7.38 6.78
CA ALA A 201 2.25 8.17 5.69
C ALA A 201 3.61 8.79 6.05
N HIS A 202 4.12 8.57 7.26
CA HIS A 202 5.37 9.16 7.77
C HIS A 202 5.35 10.71 7.74
N LEU A 203 4.16 11.30 7.85
CA LEU A 203 3.94 12.74 7.97
C LEU A 203 4.04 13.20 9.44
N ILE A 204 3.86 12.28 10.39
CA ILE A 204 4.13 12.48 11.81
C ILE A 204 4.88 11.29 12.39
N THR A 205 5.60 11.50 13.48
CA THR A 205 6.15 10.44 14.32
C THR A 205 6.35 10.95 15.74
N PHE A 206 7.03 10.19 16.61
CA PHE A 206 7.29 10.57 17.99
C PHE A 206 8.77 10.36 18.36
N ASP A 207 9.33 11.28 19.14
CA ASP A 207 10.66 11.14 19.73
C ASP A 207 10.70 10.10 20.87
N ALA A 208 11.84 9.97 21.56
CA ALA A 208 11.99 9.02 22.67
C ALA A 208 11.14 9.40 23.90
N ASP A 209 10.86 10.69 24.09
CA ASP A 209 10.04 11.23 25.18
C ASP A 209 8.54 11.30 24.83
N GLY A 210 8.20 10.93 23.59
CA GLY A 210 6.86 10.87 23.05
C GLY A 210 6.36 12.20 22.44
N HIS A 211 7.19 13.21 22.25
CA HIS A 211 6.80 14.44 21.56
C HIS A 211 6.55 14.17 20.08
N LEU A 212 5.49 14.76 19.53
CA LEU A 212 5.15 14.62 18.13
C LEU A 212 6.15 15.41 17.28
N LEU A 213 6.71 14.73 16.28
CA LEU A 213 7.58 15.31 15.28
C LEU A 213 6.82 15.42 13.96
N LEU A 214 6.78 16.62 13.38
CA LEU A 214 6.15 16.87 12.08
C LEU A 214 7.17 16.67 10.95
N SER A 215 6.71 16.05 9.87
CA SER A 215 7.44 15.93 8.62
C SER A 215 7.33 17.25 7.84
N GLN A 216 8.43 17.75 7.25
CA GLN A 216 8.40 18.98 6.44
C GLN A 216 7.50 18.89 5.19
N ALA A 217 7.18 17.67 4.75
CA ALA A 217 6.22 17.39 3.68
C ALA A 217 4.77 17.77 4.07
N LEU A 218 4.46 17.88 5.37
CA LEU A 218 3.17 18.38 5.84
C LEU A 218 3.32 19.87 6.14
N ASN A 219 2.77 20.72 5.27
CA ASN A 219 2.79 22.16 5.49
C ASN A 219 1.96 22.55 6.73
N SER A 220 2.30 23.69 7.33
CA SER A 220 1.71 24.16 8.59
C SER A 220 0.21 24.42 8.51
N GLU A 221 -0.31 24.85 7.35
CA GLU A 221 -1.74 25.12 7.19
C GLU A 221 -2.58 23.84 7.14
N ASP A 222 -2.07 22.80 6.47
CA ASP A 222 -2.72 21.48 6.47
C ASP A 222 -2.60 20.81 7.84
N ALA A 223 -1.45 20.91 8.51
CA ALA A 223 -1.29 20.45 9.90
C ALA A 223 -2.33 21.12 10.82
N ARG A 224 -2.51 22.44 10.71
CA ARG A 224 -3.51 23.20 11.46
C ARG A 224 -4.94 22.74 11.15
N LYS A 225 -5.29 22.54 9.89
CA LYS A 225 -6.62 22.04 9.48
C LYS A 225 -6.91 20.62 9.98
N LEU A 226 -5.88 19.80 10.06
CA LEU A 226 -5.94 18.45 10.62
C LEU A 226 -5.91 18.44 12.15
N GLY A 227 -5.72 19.60 12.78
CA GLY A 227 -5.63 19.74 14.22
C GLY A 227 -4.38 19.11 14.80
N VAL A 228 -3.25 19.12 14.08
CA VAL A 228 -1.97 18.53 14.50
C VAL A 228 -0.93 19.63 14.72
N SER A 229 -0.19 19.54 15.81
CA SER A 229 0.88 20.46 16.17
C SER A 229 2.01 19.75 16.91
N GLU A 230 3.20 20.34 16.94
CA GLU A 230 4.38 19.82 17.66
C GLU A 230 4.21 19.84 19.19
N SER A 231 3.22 20.57 19.69
CA SER A 231 2.86 20.53 21.12
C SER A 231 2.14 19.24 21.52
N MET A 232 1.72 18.42 20.55
CA MET A 232 1.12 17.12 20.82
C MET A 232 2.17 16.11 21.25
N ARG A 233 1.75 15.15 22.07
CA ARG A 233 2.62 14.07 22.54
C ARG A 233 1.82 12.81 22.83
N LEU A 234 2.52 11.69 22.92
CA LEU A 234 1.98 10.48 23.52
C LEU A 234 1.62 10.75 24.99
N ARG A 235 0.43 10.32 25.41
CA ARG A 235 -0.03 10.47 26.80
C ARG A 235 0.79 9.63 27.80
N THR A 236 1.41 8.57 27.31
CA THR A 236 2.33 7.70 28.04
C THR A 236 3.33 7.11 27.05
N VAL A 237 4.50 6.68 27.51
CA VAL A 237 5.50 5.97 26.69
C VAL A 237 5.72 4.59 27.32
N PRO A 238 4.96 3.56 26.90
CA PRO A 238 5.11 2.22 27.45
C PRO A 238 6.51 1.67 27.20
N ALA A 239 7.04 0.90 28.16
CA ALA A 239 8.34 0.26 28.00
C ALA A 239 8.36 -0.65 26.76
N GLY A 240 9.41 -0.56 25.94
CA GLY A 240 9.58 -1.38 24.74
C GLY A 240 8.93 -0.83 23.47
N ILE A 241 8.22 0.31 23.52
CA ILE A 241 7.73 1.00 22.31
C ILE A 241 8.85 1.72 21.54
N GLU A 242 9.86 2.18 22.27
CA GLU A 242 10.96 3.01 21.76
C GLU A 242 11.70 2.35 20.61
N ARG A 243 11.98 1.04 20.71
CA ARG A 243 12.67 0.27 19.66
C ARG A 243 11.93 0.29 18.32
N PHE A 244 10.60 0.36 18.34
CA PHE A 244 9.81 0.44 17.11
C PHE A 244 9.75 1.87 16.59
N LEU A 245 9.60 2.86 17.47
CA LEU A 245 9.60 4.28 17.10
C LEU A 245 10.93 4.72 16.49
N ALA A 246 12.07 4.20 16.99
CA ALA A 246 13.39 4.47 16.43
C ALA A 246 13.45 4.15 14.93
N GLY A 247 13.00 2.96 14.53
CA GLY A 247 12.96 2.57 13.12
C GLY A 247 11.95 3.36 12.29
N HIS A 248 10.82 3.77 12.87
CA HIS A 248 9.85 4.63 12.19
C HIS A 248 10.40 6.04 11.93
N ARG A 249 11.08 6.63 12.91
CA ARG A 249 11.72 7.96 12.78
C ARG A 249 12.71 8.01 11.63
N GLU A 250 13.55 6.99 11.47
CA GLU A 250 14.53 6.96 10.37
C GLU A 250 13.88 7.13 9.00
N ARG A 251 12.67 6.60 8.79
CA ARG A 251 11.96 6.71 7.50
C ARG A 251 11.36 8.10 7.28
N VAL A 252 10.89 8.74 8.34
CA VAL A 252 10.46 10.14 8.31
C VAL A 252 11.63 11.03 7.91
N PHE A 253 12.80 10.84 8.53
CA PHE A 253 13.97 11.69 8.27
C PHE A 253 14.74 11.34 6.98
N ARG A 254 14.70 10.10 6.48
CA ARG A 254 15.31 9.71 5.19
C ARG A 254 14.54 10.14 3.95
N ALA A 255 13.28 10.57 4.09
CA ALA A 255 12.54 11.17 2.96
C ALA A 255 13.12 12.53 2.50
N TYR A 256 14.25 12.95 3.08
CA TYR A 256 14.87 14.27 2.95
C TYR A 256 16.37 14.26 2.59
N LEU A 257 16.93 13.12 2.17
CA LEU A 257 18.25 13.02 1.51
C LEU A 257 18.08 12.45 0.11
#